data_AF-A0A2M9J5U6-F1
#
_entry.id   AF-A0A2M9J5U6-F1
#
_cell.length_a   1.000
_cell.length_b   1.000
_cell.length_c   1.000
_cell.angle_alpha   90.00
_cell.angle_beta   90.00
_cell.angle_gamma   90.00
#
_symmetry.space_group_name_H-M   'P 1'
#
loop_
_entity.id
_entity.type
_entity.pdbx_description
1 polymer ?
#
loop_
_entity_poly.entity_id
_entity_poly.type
_entity_poly.pdbx_seq_one_letter_code
_entity_poly.pdbx_strand_id
1 'polypeptide(L)'
;MSADTAPPAPHSGTGLVGAAPLPAPRSSISWEDGAIVTLDQRALPHDRRALTLRSVDEVIAAIDSLAVRGAPTIGLIGALGVALSARLHSSAGFLDEGAVHADARRIVRTRPTAVNLARAVDRTLQQLPNGPEAVLSCARDLLAEDAATNQAAVERAAQLVSELCPSGRLRVLTHCNTGSLATSAVGTALGVILHLAARGQVREVLVGETRPLLQGARLTAWELGEASVPYRLCTDSAGPAAMARGMVDCVLVGADRIAANGDAANKIGTYALAVAAARHKIPFIVVVPESTWDRTLADGSGIVIEERDPAEVTGCGGVSTAPAGAAAYNPAFDVTPAELITAIVSERRTVRPPGGGERDCIGDQLAVMSAALYERGWMPGTAGNLSVRIPGPDGTALITPSGRDKGDLSCTDMVEVAAATGAAVRPGSPRPSAETAIHAAVYRHTPARAVIHVHSPYATTVASLQGRDADIPPVLLERFELIKGLGRAEPDGVLVPVFANWPEVPRIADEVAAHLRRESDAVCGLLIVDHGITVWGEDLAQAKNRLECFEAMFQLLLLAGAHPAIPAL
;
A
#
# COMPACT_ATOMS: atom_id res chain seq x y z
N MET A 1 -5.20 0.52 -75.21
CA MET A 1 -5.56 -0.83 -74.73
C MET A 1 -5.31 -0.85 -73.25
N SER A 2 -6.39 -0.69 -72.50
CA SER A 2 -6.47 -0.69 -71.04
C SER A 2 -6.48 -2.13 -70.52
N ALA A 3 -5.99 -2.33 -69.30
CA ALA A 3 -6.48 -3.36 -68.41
C ALA A 3 -6.34 -2.86 -66.97
N ASP A 4 -7.48 -2.43 -66.43
CA ASP A 4 -7.78 -2.34 -65.00
C ASP A 4 -7.57 -3.70 -64.33
N THR A 5 -6.92 -3.72 -63.18
CA THR A 5 -7.14 -4.75 -62.17
C THR A 5 -7.33 -4.10 -60.80
N ALA A 6 -8.57 -4.16 -60.34
CA ALA A 6 -9.05 -3.69 -59.05
C ALA A 6 -8.38 -4.43 -57.87
N PRO A 7 -8.27 -3.80 -56.69
CA PRO A 7 -7.83 -4.46 -55.46
C PRO A 7 -8.92 -5.42 -54.92
N PRO A 8 -8.54 -6.50 -54.20
CA PRO A 8 -9.50 -7.47 -53.71
C PRO A 8 -10.36 -6.89 -52.58
N ALA A 9 -11.64 -7.29 -52.58
CA ALA A 9 -12.67 -6.89 -51.64
C ALA A 9 -12.40 -7.38 -50.19
N PRO A 10 -12.94 -6.70 -49.17
CA PRO A 10 -12.77 -7.10 -47.78
C PRO A 10 -13.63 -8.33 -47.45
N HIS A 11 -13.01 -9.36 -46.87
CA HIS A 11 -13.75 -10.50 -46.32
C HIS A 11 -14.52 -10.07 -45.07
N SER A 12 -15.83 -9.97 -45.23
CA SER A 12 -16.81 -9.82 -44.16
C SER A 12 -17.13 -11.18 -43.53
N GLY A 13 -16.76 -11.33 -42.26
CA GLY A 13 -17.48 -12.08 -41.23
C GLY A 13 -17.44 -13.60 -41.27
N THR A 14 -16.80 -14.20 -40.26
CA THR A 14 -17.39 -15.29 -39.46
C THR A 14 -16.58 -15.48 -38.16
N GLY A 15 -17.27 -15.44 -37.03
CA GLY A 15 -16.86 -16.12 -35.79
C GLY A 15 -15.96 -15.34 -34.84
N LEU A 16 -16.57 -14.67 -33.86
CA LEU A 16 -15.95 -14.50 -32.55
C LEU A 16 -15.68 -15.91 -32.00
N VAL A 17 -14.50 -16.44 -32.29
CA VAL A 17 -13.98 -17.61 -31.58
C VAL A 17 -13.77 -17.13 -30.15
N GLY A 18 -14.62 -17.62 -29.23
CA GLY A 18 -14.45 -17.36 -27.81
C GLY A 18 -13.00 -17.65 -27.44
N ALA A 19 -12.30 -16.64 -26.93
CA ALA A 19 -10.94 -16.80 -26.47
C ALA A 19 -10.92 -17.96 -25.48
N ALA A 20 -10.20 -19.03 -25.83
CA ALA A 20 -9.94 -20.09 -24.89
C ALA A 20 -9.32 -19.45 -23.64
N PRO A 21 -9.75 -19.80 -22.42
CA PRO A 21 -9.14 -19.28 -21.21
C PRO A 21 -7.63 -19.53 -21.31
N LEU A 22 -6.83 -18.47 -21.14
CA LEU A 22 -5.38 -18.59 -21.07
C LEU A 22 -5.05 -19.67 -20.04
N PRO A 23 -4.11 -20.59 -20.33
CA PRO A 23 -3.74 -21.62 -19.37
C PRO A 23 -3.32 -20.94 -18.07
N ALA A 24 -3.72 -21.53 -16.94
CA ALA A 24 -3.30 -21.08 -15.62
C ALA A 24 -1.79 -20.82 -15.60
N PRO A 25 -1.31 -19.76 -14.92
CA PRO A 25 0.11 -19.41 -14.94
C PRO A 25 0.92 -20.62 -14.48
N ARG A 26 1.70 -21.19 -15.41
CA ARG A 26 2.59 -22.32 -15.11
C ARG A 26 3.64 -21.82 -14.13
N SER A 27 3.74 -22.48 -12.98
CA SER A 27 4.81 -22.21 -12.03
C SER A 27 6.17 -22.32 -12.73
N SER A 28 7.07 -21.37 -12.48
CA SER A 28 8.45 -21.37 -12.93
C SER A 28 9.34 -22.32 -12.11
N ILE A 29 8.79 -22.91 -11.04
CA ILE A 29 9.42 -23.89 -10.17
C ILE A 29 8.47 -25.06 -9.92
N SER A 30 8.94 -26.29 -10.09
CA SER A 30 8.21 -27.51 -9.72
C SER A 30 9.11 -28.50 -8.99
N TRP A 31 8.49 -29.45 -8.28
CA TRP A 31 9.17 -30.59 -7.69
C TRP A 31 8.74 -31.86 -8.43
N GLU A 32 9.68 -32.47 -9.15
CA GLU A 32 9.42 -33.61 -10.05
C GLU A 32 10.45 -34.71 -9.83
N ASP A 33 9.99 -35.94 -9.64
CA ASP A 33 10.84 -37.12 -9.38
C ASP A 33 11.90 -36.91 -8.28
N GLY A 34 11.55 -36.06 -7.32
CA GLY A 34 12.39 -35.71 -6.19
C GLY A 34 13.57 -34.79 -6.53
N ALA A 35 13.43 -34.01 -7.59
CA ALA A 35 14.33 -32.95 -8.00
C ALA A 35 13.57 -31.63 -8.13
N ILE A 36 14.30 -30.52 -8.08
CA ILE A 36 13.75 -29.19 -8.34
C ILE A 36 13.86 -28.92 -9.83
N VAL A 37 12.75 -28.63 -10.49
CA VAL A 37 12.72 -28.29 -11.92
C VAL A 37 12.38 -26.80 -12.07
N THR A 38 13.19 -26.09 -12.84
CA THR A 38 13.01 -24.65 -13.11
C THR A 38 13.60 -24.28 -14.48
N LEU A 39 13.56 -23.00 -14.87
CA LEU A 39 14.12 -22.50 -16.11
C LEU A 39 15.48 -21.83 -15.87
N ASP A 40 16.43 -22.04 -16.78
CA ASP A 40 17.69 -21.28 -16.78
C ASP A 40 17.47 -19.88 -17.33
N GLN A 41 17.34 -18.91 -16.43
CA GLN A 41 17.11 -17.52 -16.81
C GLN A 41 18.30 -16.89 -17.57
N ARG A 42 19.50 -17.49 -17.56
CA ARG A 42 20.66 -17.00 -18.32
C ARG A 42 20.59 -17.38 -19.79
N ALA A 43 19.89 -18.46 -20.11
CA ALA A 43 19.72 -18.94 -21.47
C ALA A 43 18.68 -18.10 -22.24
N LEU A 44 17.75 -17.48 -21.50
CA LEU A 44 16.75 -16.58 -22.06
C LEU A 44 17.38 -15.27 -22.61
N PRO A 45 16.86 -14.76 -23.74
CA PRO A 45 15.65 -15.20 -24.45
C PRO A 45 15.90 -16.26 -25.55
N HIS A 46 17.14 -16.66 -25.79
CA HIS A 46 17.52 -17.45 -26.97
C HIS A 46 17.18 -18.93 -26.85
N ASP A 47 17.28 -19.48 -25.64
CA ASP A 47 17.02 -20.90 -25.41
C ASP A 47 16.17 -21.09 -24.14
N ARG A 48 15.12 -21.90 -24.28
CA ARG A 48 14.23 -22.29 -23.19
C ARG A 48 14.76 -23.58 -22.58
N ARG A 49 15.80 -23.45 -21.77
CA ARG A 49 16.46 -24.58 -21.10
C ARG A 49 15.87 -24.85 -19.72
N ALA A 50 15.38 -26.07 -19.50
CA ALA A 50 15.02 -26.56 -18.17
C ALA A 50 16.28 -26.90 -17.36
N LEU A 51 16.28 -26.56 -16.08
CA LEU A 51 17.24 -26.99 -15.07
C LEU A 51 16.57 -28.01 -14.16
N THR A 52 17.25 -29.13 -13.91
CA THR A 52 16.82 -30.11 -12.93
C THR A 52 17.90 -30.28 -11.88
N LEU A 53 17.64 -29.77 -10.68
CA LEU A 53 18.57 -29.72 -9.56
C LEU A 53 18.31 -30.93 -8.64
N ARG A 54 19.31 -31.80 -8.51
CA ARG A 54 19.29 -33.06 -7.75
C ARG A 54 20.24 -33.06 -6.57
N SER A 55 21.06 -32.03 -6.42
CA SER A 55 21.92 -31.83 -5.24
C SER A 55 21.87 -30.40 -4.70
N VAL A 56 22.27 -30.24 -3.44
CA VAL A 56 22.42 -28.92 -2.79
C VAL A 56 23.47 -28.07 -3.52
N ASP A 57 24.52 -28.68 -4.05
CA ASP A 57 25.58 -27.99 -4.79
C ASP A 57 25.05 -27.39 -6.10
N GLU A 58 24.16 -28.11 -6.79
CA GLU A 58 23.47 -27.61 -7.99
C GLU A 58 22.51 -26.47 -7.66
N VAL A 59 21.82 -26.53 -6.51
CA VAL A 59 20.97 -25.43 -6.01
C VAL A 59 21.81 -24.17 -5.77
N ILE A 60 22.93 -24.30 -5.07
CA ILE A 60 23.87 -23.21 -4.79
C ILE A 60 24.39 -22.62 -6.10
N ALA A 61 24.88 -23.45 -7.01
CA ALA A 61 25.40 -23.02 -8.31
C ALA A 61 24.34 -22.28 -9.15
N ALA A 62 23.08 -22.71 -9.10
CA ALA A 62 21.98 -22.06 -9.80
C ALA A 62 21.69 -20.64 -9.26
N ILE A 63 21.75 -20.46 -7.94
CA ILE A 63 21.56 -19.15 -7.29
C ILE A 63 22.74 -18.22 -7.57
N ASP A 64 23.97 -18.68 -7.35
CA ASP A 64 25.19 -17.86 -7.48
C ASP A 64 25.40 -17.37 -8.91
N SER A 65 25.14 -18.24 -9.89
CA SER A 65 25.33 -17.89 -11.30
C SER A 65 24.19 -17.06 -11.90
N LEU A 66 23.14 -16.75 -11.12
CA LEU A 66 21.91 -16.10 -11.56
C LEU A 66 21.11 -16.92 -12.60
N ALA A 67 21.31 -18.24 -12.63
CA ALA A 67 20.45 -19.16 -13.38
C ALA A 67 19.02 -19.11 -12.85
N VAL A 68 18.87 -18.90 -11.55
CA VAL A 68 17.62 -18.52 -10.91
C VAL A 68 17.80 -17.21 -10.17
N ARG A 69 16.86 -16.28 -10.33
CA ARG A 69 16.85 -14.97 -9.67
C ARG A 69 15.43 -14.48 -9.40
N GLY A 70 15.34 -13.40 -8.63
CA GLY A 70 14.08 -12.91 -8.05
C GLY A 70 14.08 -13.20 -6.55
N ALA A 71 13.84 -12.18 -5.72
CA ALA A 71 13.96 -12.34 -4.28
C ALA A 71 13.02 -13.42 -3.71
N PRO A 72 11.74 -13.51 -4.12
CA PRO A 72 10.88 -14.63 -3.73
C PRO A 72 11.36 -15.98 -4.33
N THR A 73 11.69 -16.02 -5.62
CA THR A 73 12.11 -17.25 -6.32
C THR A 73 13.33 -17.91 -5.67
N ILE A 74 14.34 -17.12 -5.29
CA ILE A 74 15.52 -17.65 -4.60
C ILE A 74 15.13 -18.26 -3.25
N GLY A 75 14.21 -17.65 -2.50
CA GLY A 75 13.74 -18.22 -1.23
C GLY A 75 13.00 -19.54 -1.40
N LEU A 76 12.16 -19.64 -2.42
CA LEU A 76 11.40 -20.86 -2.72
C LEU A 76 12.31 -22.01 -3.20
N ILE A 77 13.32 -21.70 -4.03
CA ILE A 77 14.38 -22.65 -4.39
C ILE A 77 15.18 -23.07 -3.14
N GLY A 78 15.46 -22.14 -2.23
CA GLY A 78 16.13 -22.45 -0.96
C GLY A 78 15.34 -23.42 -0.08
N ALA A 79 14.03 -23.19 0.08
CA ALA A 79 13.12 -24.09 0.81
C ALA A 79 13.08 -25.49 0.19
N LEU A 80 12.93 -25.58 -1.14
CA LEU A 80 13.01 -26.86 -1.84
C LEU A 80 14.40 -27.50 -1.75
N GLY A 81 15.47 -26.70 -1.66
CA GLY A 81 16.83 -27.18 -1.42
C GLY A 81 17.00 -27.84 -0.05
N VAL A 82 16.31 -27.34 0.97
CA VAL A 82 16.22 -28.00 2.29
C VAL A 82 15.44 -29.31 2.18
N ALA A 83 14.33 -29.35 1.45
CA ALA A 83 13.57 -30.57 1.20
C ALA A 83 14.39 -31.63 0.44
N LEU A 84 15.19 -31.19 -0.55
CA LEU A 84 16.14 -32.02 -1.29
C LEU A 84 17.23 -32.59 -0.37
N SER A 85 17.83 -31.75 0.46
CA SER A 85 18.82 -32.18 1.46
C SER A 85 18.21 -33.19 2.44
N ALA A 86 17.02 -32.92 2.99
CA ALA A 86 16.33 -33.83 3.90
C ALA A 86 16.04 -35.19 3.29
N ARG A 87 15.70 -35.23 1.99
CA ARG A 87 15.53 -36.49 1.25
C ARG A 87 16.85 -37.23 1.04
N LEU A 88 17.92 -36.52 0.67
CA LEU A 88 19.25 -37.11 0.41
C LEU A 88 19.89 -37.67 1.69
N HIS A 89 19.66 -37.03 2.83
CA HIS A 89 20.17 -37.44 4.14
C HIS A 89 19.18 -38.30 4.95
N SER A 90 18.13 -38.81 4.30
CA SER A 90 17.22 -39.77 4.89
C SER A 90 17.47 -41.18 4.36
N SER A 91 17.68 -42.13 5.27
CA SER A 91 17.89 -43.54 4.96
C SER A 91 17.30 -44.43 6.03
N ALA A 92 16.59 -45.48 5.62
CA ALA A 92 15.99 -46.49 6.51
C ALA A 92 15.15 -45.90 7.68
N GLY A 93 14.46 -44.78 7.45
CA GLY A 93 13.63 -44.11 8.47
C GLY A 93 14.40 -43.21 9.44
N PHE A 94 15.72 -43.10 9.29
CA PHE A 94 16.55 -42.12 9.99
C PHE A 94 16.79 -40.89 9.12
N LEU A 95 16.81 -39.71 9.73
CA LEU A 95 17.13 -38.42 9.09
C LEU A 95 18.32 -37.81 9.82
N ASP A 96 19.42 -37.56 9.11
CA ASP A 96 20.55 -36.80 9.65
C ASP A 96 20.23 -35.29 9.60
N GLU A 97 19.54 -34.81 10.63
CA GLU A 97 19.20 -33.39 10.76
C GLU A 97 20.46 -32.50 10.79
N GLY A 98 21.59 -32.99 11.31
CA GLY A 98 22.85 -32.25 11.38
C GLY A 98 23.40 -31.92 9.99
N ALA A 99 23.36 -32.90 9.09
CA ALA A 99 23.73 -32.74 7.69
C ALA A 99 22.80 -31.74 6.97
N VAL A 100 21.48 -31.83 7.20
CA VAL A 100 20.51 -30.89 6.59
C VAL A 100 20.73 -29.45 7.07
N HIS A 101 20.98 -29.24 8.36
CA HIS A 101 21.32 -27.91 8.88
C HIS A 101 22.64 -27.38 8.29
N ALA A 102 23.62 -28.25 8.02
CA ALA A 102 24.86 -27.85 7.37
C ALA A 102 24.62 -27.39 5.92
N ASP A 103 23.83 -28.12 5.15
CA ASP A 103 23.45 -27.76 3.78
C ASP A 103 22.61 -26.48 3.73
N ALA A 104 21.64 -26.31 4.64
CA ALA A 104 20.84 -25.10 4.72
C ALA A 104 21.68 -23.85 4.99
N ARG A 105 22.69 -23.93 5.87
CA ARG A 105 23.66 -22.85 6.08
C ARG A 105 24.46 -22.52 4.82
N ARG A 106 24.80 -23.51 4.00
CA ARG A 106 25.50 -23.30 2.72
C ARG A 106 24.59 -22.59 1.72
N ILE A 107 23.32 -23.01 1.62
CA ILE A 107 22.31 -22.37 0.77
C ILE A 107 22.17 -20.89 1.14
N VAL A 108 21.95 -20.56 2.42
CA VAL A 108 21.74 -19.16 2.86
C VAL A 108 22.96 -18.26 2.60
N ARG A 109 24.18 -18.81 2.63
CA ARG A 109 25.42 -18.06 2.38
C ARG A 109 25.62 -17.61 0.93
N THR A 110 24.89 -18.19 -0.04
CA THR A 110 24.98 -17.79 -1.45
C THR A 110 24.67 -16.31 -1.64
N ARG A 111 23.62 -15.80 -0.97
CA ARG A 111 23.21 -14.39 -1.02
C ARG A 111 22.80 -13.92 0.38
N PRO A 112 23.76 -13.55 1.26
CA PRO A 112 23.49 -13.22 2.67
C PRO A 112 22.52 -12.05 2.87
N THR A 113 22.39 -11.17 1.87
CA THR A 113 21.48 -10.01 1.88
C THR A 113 20.05 -10.37 1.45
N ALA A 114 19.80 -11.56 0.91
CA ALA A 114 18.49 -12.02 0.48
C ALA A 114 17.68 -12.54 1.68
N VAL A 115 17.01 -11.64 2.41
CA VAL A 115 16.21 -11.97 3.61
C VAL A 115 15.14 -13.04 3.33
N ASN A 116 14.56 -13.04 2.12
CA ASN A 116 13.58 -14.04 1.71
C ASN A 116 14.17 -15.46 1.66
N LEU A 117 15.46 -15.60 1.34
CA LEU A 117 16.15 -16.88 1.35
C LEU A 117 16.28 -17.45 2.76
N ALA A 118 16.83 -16.66 3.69
CA ALA A 118 16.99 -17.07 5.07
C ALA A 118 15.64 -17.43 5.70
N ARG A 119 14.62 -16.57 5.53
CA ARG A 119 13.27 -16.79 6.09
C ARG A 119 12.61 -18.07 5.59
N ALA A 120 12.68 -18.33 4.28
CA ALA A 120 12.08 -19.53 3.69
C ALA A 120 12.81 -20.80 4.17
N VAL A 121 14.14 -20.78 4.17
CA VAL A 121 14.98 -21.88 4.68
C VAL A 121 14.67 -22.17 6.16
N ASP A 122 14.64 -21.14 7.01
CA ASP A 122 14.38 -21.29 8.45
C ASP A 122 13.00 -21.89 8.71
N ARG A 123 11.97 -21.41 8.02
CA ARG A 123 10.61 -21.96 8.15
C ARG A 123 10.54 -23.43 7.74
N THR A 124 11.25 -23.81 6.68
CA THR A 124 11.29 -25.21 6.22
C THR A 124 12.10 -26.10 7.17
N LEU A 125 13.19 -25.61 7.75
CA LEU A 125 13.98 -26.33 8.77
C LEU A 125 13.18 -26.66 10.04
N GLN A 126 12.23 -25.81 10.43
CA GLN A 126 11.35 -26.07 11.58
C GLN A 126 10.51 -27.35 11.42
N GLN A 127 10.39 -27.89 10.20
CA GLN A 127 9.66 -29.12 9.92
C GLN A 127 10.52 -30.38 9.98
N LEU A 128 11.83 -30.28 10.21
CA LEU A 128 12.73 -31.44 10.30
C LEU A 128 12.27 -32.51 11.32
N PRO A 129 11.81 -32.15 12.53
CA PRO A 129 11.32 -33.14 13.50
C PRO A 129 10.11 -33.95 13.01
N ASN A 130 9.39 -33.45 12.01
CA ASN A 130 8.22 -34.09 11.41
C ASN A 130 8.58 -34.98 10.20
N GLY A 131 9.87 -35.06 9.83
CA GLY A 131 10.41 -35.90 8.78
C GLY A 131 10.41 -35.28 7.38
N PRO A 132 11.08 -35.92 6.39
CA PRO A 132 11.35 -35.33 5.07
C PRO A 132 10.10 -34.95 4.27
N GLU A 133 9.00 -35.70 4.42
CA GLU A 133 7.75 -35.38 3.70
C GLU A 133 7.09 -34.11 4.25
N ALA A 134 7.17 -33.86 5.56
CA ALA A 134 6.67 -32.62 6.16
C ALA A 134 7.49 -31.40 5.71
N VAL A 135 8.81 -31.57 5.58
CA VAL A 135 9.72 -30.56 5.03
C VAL A 135 9.34 -30.22 3.57
N LEU A 136 9.12 -31.25 2.74
CA LEU A 136 8.68 -31.06 1.36
C LEU A 136 7.29 -30.44 1.27
N SER A 137 6.34 -30.86 2.10
CA SER A 137 5.01 -30.26 2.18
C SER A 137 5.11 -28.78 2.49
N CYS A 138 5.90 -28.39 3.50
CA CYS A 138 6.10 -26.99 3.84
C CYS A 138 6.71 -26.17 2.70
N ALA A 139 7.68 -26.73 1.96
CA ALA A 139 8.24 -26.06 0.79
C ALA A 139 7.22 -25.90 -0.35
N ARG A 140 6.31 -26.87 -0.54
CA ARG A 140 5.20 -26.78 -1.49
C ARG A 140 4.14 -25.76 -1.04
N ASP A 141 3.84 -25.71 0.25
CA ASP A 141 2.92 -24.73 0.83
C ASP A 141 3.46 -23.31 0.62
N LEU A 142 4.77 -23.10 0.80
CA LEU A 142 5.42 -21.83 0.50
C LEU A 142 5.26 -21.40 -0.98
N LEU A 143 5.36 -22.31 -1.93
CA LEU A 143 5.09 -22.02 -3.35
C LEU A 143 3.63 -21.62 -3.58
N ALA A 144 2.70 -22.36 -2.97
CA ALA A 144 1.27 -22.09 -3.09
C ALA A 144 0.87 -20.74 -2.46
N GLU A 145 1.46 -20.42 -1.30
CA GLU A 145 1.29 -19.14 -0.62
C GLU A 145 1.82 -17.97 -1.47
N ASP A 146 3.02 -18.08 -2.05
CA ASP A 146 3.55 -17.05 -2.95
C ASP A 146 2.62 -16.81 -4.15
N ALA A 147 2.13 -17.88 -4.79
CA ALA A 147 1.18 -17.77 -5.89
C ALA A 147 -0.12 -17.08 -5.46
N ALA A 148 -0.70 -17.46 -4.32
CA ALA A 148 -1.94 -16.86 -3.80
C ALA A 148 -1.76 -15.38 -3.42
N THR A 149 -0.66 -15.05 -2.74
CA THR A 149 -0.29 -13.68 -2.39
C THR A 149 -0.17 -12.80 -3.64
N ASN A 150 0.61 -13.26 -4.62
CA ASN A 150 0.82 -12.50 -5.85
C ASN A 150 -0.48 -12.34 -6.66
N GLN A 151 -1.31 -13.39 -6.73
CA GLN A 151 -2.61 -13.32 -7.39
C GLN A 151 -3.52 -12.25 -6.75
N ALA A 152 -3.63 -12.23 -5.42
CA ALA A 152 -4.45 -11.25 -4.72
C ALA A 152 -3.92 -9.81 -4.88
N ALA A 153 -2.59 -9.62 -4.89
CA ALA A 153 -1.98 -8.31 -5.18
C ALA A 153 -2.27 -7.87 -6.62
N VAL A 154 -2.19 -8.79 -7.58
CA VAL A 154 -2.45 -8.55 -9.01
C VAL A 154 -3.89 -8.12 -9.25
N GLU A 155 -4.85 -8.83 -8.67
CA GLU A 155 -6.28 -8.52 -8.81
C GLU A 155 -6.61 -7.13 -8.27
N ARG A 156 -6.11 -6.81 -7.07
CA ARG A 156 -6.29 -5.49 -6.44
C ARG A 156 -5.65 -4.38 -7.27
N ALA A 157 -4.44 -4.60 -7.77
CA ALA A 157 -3.73 -3.60 -8.58
C ALA A 157 -4.42 -3.41 -9.93
N ALA A 158 -4.94 -4.46 -10.57
CA ALA A 158 -5.69 -4.36 -11.81
C ALA A 158 -7.01 -3.58 -11.65
N GLN A 159 -7.69 -3.77 -10.52
CA GLN A 159 -8.86 -2.96 -10.17
C GLN A 159 -8.46 -1.48 -10.05
N LEU A 160 -7.42 -1.17 -9.26
CA LEU A 160 -6.93 0.20 -9.10
C LEU A 160 -6.52 0.84 -10.44
N VAL A 161 -5.82 0.11 -11.30
CA VAL A 161 -5.44 0.59 -12.64
C VAL A 161 -6.67 0.91 -13.47
N SER A 162 -7.72 0.08 -13.40
CA SER A 162 -8.98 0.34 -14.12
C SER A 162 -9.71 1.58 -13.60
N GLU A 163 -9.62 1.86 -12.29
CA GLU A 163 -10.17 3.08 -11.66
C GLU A 163 -9.38 4.34 -12.08
N LEU A 164 -8.04 4.27 -12.06
CA LEU A 164 -7.16 5.39 -12.38
C LEU A 164 -7.10 5.68 -13.88
N CYS A 165 -7.32 4.68 -14.73
CA CYS A 165 -7.22 4.77 -16.18
C CYS A 165 -8.50 4.22 -16.86
N PRO A 166 -9.65 4.92 -16.74
CA PRO A 166 -10.97 4.38 -17.09
C PRO A 166 -11.25 4.25 -18.59
N SER A 167 -10.37 4.74 -19.47
CA SER A 167 -10.65 4.91 -20.91
C SER A 167 -9.71 4.11 -21.80
N GLY A 168 -10.29 3.20 -22.60
CA GLY A 168 -9.62 2.53 -23.70
C GLY A 168 -8.65 1.42 -23.30
N ARG A 169 -7.86 0.97 -24.28
CA ARG A 169 -6.79 -0.01 -24.07
C ARG A 169 -5.52 0.72 -23.63
N LEU A 170 -4.94 0.29 -22.52
CA LEU A 170 -3.83 0.93 -21.80
C LEU A 170 -2.49 0.75 -22.51
N ARG A 171 -1.69 1.81 -22.53
CA ARG A 171 -0.27 1.78 -22.87
C ARG A 171 0.53 1.79 -21.58
N VAL A 172 1.08 0.64 -21.21
CA VAL A 172 1.75 0.47 -19.91
C VAL A 172 3.25 0.57 -20.11
N LEU A 173 3.95 1.25 -19.19
CA LEU A 173 5.42 1.15 -19.09
C LEU A 173 5.80 0.28 -17.89
N THR A 174 6.79 -0.60 -18.07
CA THR A 174 7.36 -1.39 -16.97
C THR A 174 8.89 -1.42 -17.03
N HIS A 175 9.51 -1.82 -15.92
CA HIS A 175 10.96 -1.84 -15.72
C HIS A 175 11.39 -3.08 -14.94
N CYS A 176 12.60 -3.58 -15.20
CA CYS A 176 13.10 -4.86 -14.69
C CYS A 176 12.23 -6.06 -15.14
N ASN A 177 12.33 -7.18 -14.42
CA ASN A 177 11.44 -8.32 -14.56
C ASN A 177 10.71 -8.62 -13.26
N THR A 178 9.37 -8.61 -13.32
CA THR A 178 8.46 -8.83 -12.18
C THR A 178 7.42 -9.91 -12.51
N GLY A 179 7.74 -10.78 -13.46
CA GLY A 179 6.90 -11.88 -13.89
C GLY A 179 7.00 -13.12 -13.03
N SER A 180 6.46 -14.21 -13.57
CA SER A 180 6.50 -15.55 -12.97
C SER A 180 7.93 -16.05 -12.75
N LEU A 181 8.88 -15.59 -13.56
CA LEU A 181 10.30 -15.91 -13.39
C LEU A 181 10.93 -15.25 -12.15
N ALA A 182 10.29 -14.24 -11.56
CA ALA A 182 10.81 -13.49 -10.41
C ALA A 182 10.09 -13.77 -9.09
N THR A 183 8.92 -14.42 -9.10
CA THR A 183 8.16 -14.79 -7.91
C THR A 183 8.12 -16.31 -7.71
N SER A 184 7.31 -17.01 -8.49
CA SER A 184 7.29 -18.47 -8.72
C SER A 184 6.13 -18.80 -9.65
N ALA A 185 5.05 -18.02 -9.54
CA ALA A 185 3.92 -17.98 -10.44
C ALA A 185 3.35 -16.55 -10.44
N VAL A 186 2.51 -16.25 -11.44
CA VAL A 186 1.77 -14.98 -11.60
C VAL A 186 2.65 -13.76 -11.87
N GLY A 187 3.60 -13.45 -11.00
CA GLY A 187 4.36 -12.21 -10.97
C GLY A 187 3.65 -11.11 -10.16
N THR A 188 4.29 -9.95 -10.03
CA THR A 188 3.69 -8.75 -9.42
C THR A 188 3.25 -7.76 -10.50
N ALA A 189 4.05 -6.76 -10.84
CA ALA A 189 3.69 -5.76 -11.85
C ALA A 189 3.47 -6.36 -13.24
N LEU A 190 4.32 -7.29 -13.69
CA LEU A 190 4.07 -8.02 -14.93
C LEU A 190 2.83 -8.92 -14.82
N GLY A 191 2.56 -9.49 -13.65
CA GLY A 191 1.32 -10.22 -13.38
C GLY A 191 0.08 -9.36 -13.61
N VAL A 192 0.08 -8.10 -13.15
CA VAL A 192 -0.99 -7.12 -13.43
C VAL A 192 -1.14 -6.89 -14.94
N ILE A 193 -0.03 -6.68 -15.64
CA ILE A 193 -0.03 -6.45 -17.08
C ILE A 193 -0.64 -7.64 -17.82
N LEU A 194 -0.21 -8.87 -17.51
CA LEU A 194 -0.73 -10.10 -18.11
C LEU A 194 -2.22 -10.28 -17.79
N HIS A 195 -2.62 -9.98 -16.55
CA HIS A 195 -4.01 -10.07 -16.08
C HIS A 195 -4.94 -9.07 -16.79
N LEU A 196 -4.48 -7.85 -17.03
CA LEU A 196 -5.21 -6.85 -17.82
C LEU A 196 -5.22 -7.20 -19.32
N ALA A 197 -4.11 -7.73 -19.85
CA ALA A 197 -4.02 -8.15 -21.25
C ALA A 197 -4.97 -9.31 -21.56
N ALA A 198 -5.11 -10.27 -20.65
CA ALA A 198 -6.08 -11.37 -20.72
C ALA A 198 -7.53 -10.88 -20.87
N ARG A 199 -7.85 -9.67 -20.40
CA ARG A 199 -9.16 -9.01 -20.53
C ARG A 199 -9.26 -8.07 -21.74
N GLY A 200 -8.24 -8.05 -22.60
CA GLY A 200 -8.16 -7.16 -23.75
C GLY A 200 -7.94 -5.69 -23.39
N GLN A 201 -7.57 -5.38 -22.13
CA GLN A 201 -7.42 -4.00 -21.64
C GLN A 201 -6.05 -3.39 -21.93
N VAL A 202 -5.06 -4.18 -22.38
CA VAL A 202 -3.72 -3.67 -22.74
C VAL A 202 -3.64 -3.43 -24.24
N ARG A 203 -3.26 -2.23 -24.65
CA ARG A 203 -2.95 -1.88 -26.05
C ARG A 203 -1.55 -2.34 -26.40
N GLU A 204 -0.60 -1.97 -25.55
CA GLU A 204 0.82 -2.24 -25.73
C GLU A 204 1.56 -2.04 -24.40
N VAL A 205 2.66 -2.78 -24.22
CA VAL A 205 3.60 -2.61 -23.12
C VAL A 205 4.92 -2.04 -23.66
N LEU A 206 5.36 -0.90 -23.12
CA LEU A 206 6.70 -0.38 -23.33
C LEU A 206 7.62 -0.92 -22.23
N VAL A 207 8.63 -1.70 -22.63
CA VAL A 207 9.53 -2.40 -21.71
C VAL A 207 10.90 -1.74 -21.76
N GLY A 208 11.33 -1.15 -20.64
CA GLY A 208 12.72 -0.68 -20.50
C GLY A 208 13.68 -1.87 -20.54
N GLU A 209 14.73 -1.80 -21.37
CA GLU A 209 15.67 -2.93 -21.52
C GLU A 209 16.32 -3.35 -20.19
N THR A 210 16.46 -2.39 -19.25
CA THR A 210 16.97 -2.55 -17.89
C THR A 210 18.45 -2.91 -17.87
N ARG A 211 19.32 -1.98 -18.30
CA ARG A 211 20.77 -2.14 -18.14
C ARG A 211 21.16 -2.13 -16.64
N PRO A 212 22.29 -2.78 -16.28
CA PRO A 212 23.20 -3.49 -17.18
C PRO A 212 22.80 -4.93 -17.52
N LEU A 213 21.96 -5.59 -16.71
CA LEU A 213 21.67 -7.03 -16.83
C LEU A 213 20.61 -7.39 -17.88
N LEU A 214 19.97 -6.39 -18.47
CA LEU A 214 18.99 -6.52 -19.54
C LEU A 214 17.75 -7.35 -19.15
N GLN A 215 17.26 -7.21 -17.92
CA GLN A 215 16.12 -7.99 -17.42
C GLN A 215 14.86 -7.77 -18.27
N GLY A 216 14.55 -6.52 -18.60
CA GLY A 216 13.37 -6.21 -19.40
C GLY A 216 13.49 -6.77 -20.81
N ALA A 217 14.66 -6.59 -21.45
CA ALA A 217 14.91 -7.10 -22.80
C ALA A 217 14.96 -8.63 -22.90
N ARG A 218 15.48 -9.32 -21.87
CA ARG A 218 15.71 -10.77 -21.93
C ARG A 218 14.60 -11.60 -21.32
N LEU A 219 13.97 -11.10 -20.26
CA LEU A 219 13.03 -11.88 -19.43
C LEU A 219 11.61 -11.36 -19.61
N THR A 220 11.38 -10.06 -19.40
CA THR A 220 10.02 -9.48 -19.50
C THR A 220 9.48 -9.52 -20.91
N ALA A 221 10.27 -9.12 -21.90
CA ALA A 221 9.91 -9.24 -23.31
C ALA A 221 9.65 -10.70 -23.72
N TRP A 222 10.39 -11.66 -23.14
CA TRP A 222 10.19 -13.07 -23.38
C TRP A 222 8.86 -13.56 -22.78
N GLU A 223 8.56 -13.25 -21.51
CA GLU A 223 7.29 -13.60 -20.85
C GLU A 223 6.07 -12.97 -21.57
N LEU A 224 6.19 -11.71 -22.01
CA LEU A 224 5.15 -11.05 -22.81
C LEU A 224 4.96 -11.71 -24.18
N GLY A 225 6.06 -12.13 -24.82
CA GLY A 225 6.04 -12.87 -26.09
C GLY A 225 5.34 -14.23 -25.97
N GLU A 226 5.68 -15.02 -24.95
CA GLU A 226 5.01 -16.30 -24.66
C GLU A 226 3.50 -16.11 -24.43
N ALA A 227 3.11 -15.00 -23.79
CA ALA A 227 1.72 -14.65 -23.54
C ALA A 227 1.02 -13.95 -24.73
N SER A 228 1.72 -13.74 -25.86
CA SER A 228 1.20 -13.01 -27.03
C SER A 228 0.69 -11.60 -26.71
N VAL A 229 1.28 -10.94 -25.72
CA VAL A 229 0.95 -9.56 -25.34
C VAL A 229 1.77 -8.59 -26.19
N PRO A 230 1.14 -7.60 -26.87
CA PRO A 230 1.90 -6.64 -27.69
C PRO A 230 2.87 -5.82 -26.84
N TYR A 231 4.15 -5.79 -27.23
CA TYR A 231 5.17 -5.01 -26.54
C TYR A 231 6.18 -4.39 -27.50
N ARG A 232 6.85 -3.34 -27.03
CA ARG A 232 8.06 -2.77 -27.63
C ARG A 232 9.14 -2.60 -26.58
N LEU A 233 10.38 -2.84 -26.97
CA LEU A 233 11.55 -2.53 -26.16
C LEU A 233 11.96 -1.08 -26.35
N CYS A 234 12.45 -0.47 -25.29
CA CYS A 234 13.15 0.80 -25.35
C CYS A 234 14.41 0.77 -24.49
N THR A 235 15.42 1.53 -24.91
CA THR A 235 16.55 1.86 -24.03
C THR A 235 16.03 2.62 -22.82
N ASP A 236 16.61 2.43 -21.64
CA ASP A 236 16.07 2.98 -20.39
C ASP A 236 15.83 4.50 -20.43
N SER A 237 16.73 5.25 -21.09
CA SER A 237 16.64 6.71 -21.26
C SER A 237 15.48 7.18 -22.15
N ALA A 238 14.84 6.28 -22.90
CA ALA A 238 13.71 6.60 -23.77
C ALA A 238 12.36 6.54 -23.03
N GLY A 239 12.29 5.95 -21.84
CA GLY A 239 11.08 5.89 -21.02
C GLY A 239 10.47 7.27 -20.73
N PRO A 240 11.23 8.22 -20.14
CA PRO A 240 10.76 9.59 -19.92
C PRO A 240 10.31 10.30 -21.21
N ALA A 241 11.02 10.07 -22.32
CA ALA A 241 10.67 10.67 -23.61
C ALA A 241 9.34 10.12 -24.16
N ALA A 242 9.05 8.83 -23.93
CA ALA A 242 7.79 8.20 -24.30
C ALA A 242 6.62 8.78 -23.48
N MET A 243 6.83 9.02 -22.17
CA MET A 243 5.85 9.71 -21.32
C MET A 243 5.55 11.12 -21.84
N ALA A 244 6.58 11.89 -22.18
CA ALA A 244 6.42 13.24 -22.72
C ALA A 244 5.64 13.30 -24.06
N ARG A 245 5.68 12.22 -24.84
CA ARG A 245 4.91 12.06 -26.09
C ARG A 245 3.52 11.48 -25.87
N GLY A 246 3.09 11.31 -24.62
CA GLY A 246 1.82 10.73 -24.26
C GLY A 246 1.67 9.29 -24.73
N MET A 247 2.77 8.50 -24.74
CA MET A 247 2.77 7.10 -25.16
C MET A 247 2.54 6.13 -23.99
N VAL A 248 2.41 6.64 -22.76
CA VAL A 248 2.29 5.87 -21.53
C VAL A 248 1.09 6.40 -20.75
N ASP A 249 0.19 5.50 -20.34
CA ASP A 249 -1.00 5.80 -19.54
C ASP A 249 -0.78 5.50 -18.06
N CYS A 250 0.04 4.49 -17.74
CA CYS A 250 0.49 4.20 -16.37
C CYS A 250 1.85 3.49 -16.38
N VAL A 251 2.54 3.58 -15.25
CA VAL A 251 3.78 2.85 -14.97
C VAL A 251 3.50 1.79 -13.90
N LEU A 252 3.86 0.54 -14.20
CA LEU A 252 3.74 -0.59 -13.27
C LEU A 252 5.12 -1.19 -13.02
N VAL A 253 5.56 -1.17 -11.76
CA VAL A 253 6.85 -1.72 -11.33
C VAL A 253 6.72 -2.54 -10.04
N GLY A 254 7.69 -3.40 -9.78
CA GLY A 254 7.86 -4.02 -8.46
C GLY A 254 8.71 -3.17 -7.53
N ALA A 255 9.11 -3.75 -6.41
CA ALA A 255 10.18 -3.24 -5.56
C ALA A 255 10.88 -4.41 -4.85
N ASP A 256 12.12 -4.20 -4.43
CA ASP A 256 12.92 -5.17 -3.68
C ASP A 256 12.79 -4.93 -2.16
N ARG A 257 12.55 -3.68 -1.75
CA ARG A 257 12.33 -3.30 -0.35
C ARG A 257 11.54 -2.00 -0.28
N ILE A 258 10.64 -1.90 0.71
CA ILE A 258 9.91 -0.65 0.98
C ILE A 258 10.03 -0.30 2.47
N ALA A 259 10.40 0.94 2.79
CA ALA A 259 10.50 1.42 4.16
C ALA A 259 9.13 1.78 4.76
N ALA A 260 9.05 2.05 6.07
CA ALA A 260 7.77 2.33 6.74
C ALA A 260 7.02 3.55 6.18
N ASN A 261 7.74 4.58 5.70
CA ASN A 261 7.15 5.76 5.08
C ASN A 261 6.66 5.54 3.62
N GLY A 262 6.96 4.38 3.01
CA GLY A 262 6.60 4.07 1.63
C GLY A 262 7.71 4.28 0.60
N ASP A 263 8.90 4.75 0.98
CA ASP A 263 10.04 4.82 0.07
C ASP A 263 10.39 3.43 -0.45
N ALA A 264 10.48 3.28 -1.76
CA ALA A 264 10.63 1.99 -2.42
C ALA A 264 11.98 1.89 -3.12
N ALA A 265 12.81 0.94 -2.70
CA ALA A 265 14.00 0.55 -3.43
C ALA A 265 13.64 -0.48 -4.51
N ASN A 266 14.01 -0.19 -5.75
CA ASN A 266 13.80 -1.08 -6.89
C ASN A 266 14.97 -0.98 -7.86
N LYS A 267 14.97 -1.79 -8.92
CA LYS A 267 16.01 -1.82 -9.95
C LYS A 267 16.38 -0.41 -10.44
N ILE A 268 17.69 -0.15 -10.56
CA ILE A 268 18.22 1.13 -11.07
C ILE A 268 17.50 1.56 -12.35
N GLY A 269 17.12 2.83 -12.41
CA GLY A 269 16.23 3.42 -13.42
C GLY A 269 14.78 3.62 -12.95
N THR A 270 14.34 2.99 -11.85
CA THR A 270 12.97 3.16 -11.34
C THR A 270 12.71 4.59 -10.88
N TYR A 271 13.64 5.19 -10.14
CA TYR A 271 13.53 6.57 -9.68
C TYR A 271 13.37 7.55 -10.85
N ALA A 272 14.14 7.38 -11.93
CA ALA A 272 14.06 8.23 -13.11
C ALA A 272 12.68 8.16 -13.80
N LEU A 273 12.07 6.96 -13.84
CA LEU A 273 10.72 6.77 -14.35
C LEU A 273 9.68 7.42 -13.43
N ALA A 274 9.84 7.33 -12.11
CA ALA A 274 8.93 7.94 -11.15
C ALA A 274 8.95 9.48 -11.24
N VAL A 275 10.13 10.08 -11.35
CA VAL A 275 10.28 11.54 -11.57
C VAL A 275 9.58 11.98 -12.86
N ALA A 276 9.78 11.23 -13.95
CA ALA A 276 9.13 11.54 -15.22
C ALA A 276 7.60 11.34 -15.15
N ALA A 277 7.14 10.28 -14.51
CA ALA A 277 5.72 10.00 -14.33
C ALA A 277 5.03 11.11 -13.53
N ALA A 278 5.62 11.55 -12.41
CA ALA A 278 5.12 12.68 -11.62
C ALA A 278 5.07 13.97 -12.45
N ARG A 279 6.12 14.28 -13.21
CA ARG A 279 6.18 15.47 -14.09
C ARG A 279 5.07 15.51 -15.13
N HIS A 280 4.67 14.34 -15.61
CA HIS A 280 3.65 14.15 -16.65
C HIS A 280 2.27 13.74 -16.09
N LYS A 281 2.12 13.67 -14.76
CA LYS A 281 0.89 13.25 -14.06
C LYS A 281 0.41 11.86 -14.51
N ILE A 282 1.34 10.95 -14.72
CA ILE A 282 1.09 9.56 -15.07
C ILE A 282 1.09 8.74 -13.78
N PRO A 283 0.07 7.91 -13.50
CA PRO A 283 0.06 7.01 -12.35
C PRO A 283 1.30 6.13 -12.30
N PHE A 284 2.03 6.18 -11.19
CA PHE A 284 3.18 5.33 -10.89
C PHE A 284 2.82 4.37 -9.78
N ILE A 285 2.64 3.10 -10.13
CA ILE A 285 2.06 2.09 -9.23
C ILE A 285 3.11 1.01 -8.97
N VAL A 286 3.40 0.80 -7.69
CA VAL A 286 4.30 -0.24 -7.20
C VAL A 286 3.46 -1.44 -6.74
N VAL A 287 3.75 -2.63 -7.26
CA VAL A 287 3.02 -3.86 -6.92
C VAL A 287 3.98 -4.84 -6.26
N VAL A 288 3.73 -5.15 -4.99
CA VAL A 288 4.63 -5.98 -4.17
C VAL A 288 3.84 -6.81 -3.14
N PRO A 289 4.32 -7.98 -2.73
CA PRO A 289 3.78 -8.64 -1.55
C PRO A 289 4.08 -7.84 -0.28
N GLU A 290 3.23 -7.93 0.74
CA GLU A 290 3.38 -7.25 2.03
C GLU A 290 4.71 -7.61 2.72
N SER A 291 5.26 -8.80 2.45
CA SER A 291 6.56 -9.26 2.93
C SER A 291 7.76 -8.41 2.46
N THR A 292 7.54 -7.54 1.48
CA THR A 292 8.54 -6.58 0.94
C THR A 292 8.69 -5.34 1.82
N TRP A 293 7.72 -5.07 2.71
CA TRP A 293 7.81 -3.98 3.69
C TRP A 293 8.82 -4.30 4.78
N ASP A 294 9.83 -3.43 4.91
CA ASP A 294 10.79 -3.42 5.99
C ASP A 294 10.40 -2.37 7.03
N ARG A 295 9.60 -2.78 8.00
CA ARG A 295 9.10 -1.90 9.08
C ARG A 295 10.19 -1.46 10.06
N THR A 296 11.41 -2.00 9.93
CA THR A 296 12.55 -1.60 10.77
C THR A 296 13.22 -0.33 10.26
N LEU A 297 13.01 0.01 8.99
CA LEU A 297 13.53 1.23 8.36
C LEU A 297 12.44 2.30 8.37
N ALA A 298 12.74 3.47 8.96
CA ALA A 298 11.81 4.59 8.97
C ALA A 298 11.56 5.15 7.56
N ASP A 299 12.63 5.26 6.77
CA ASP A 299 12.64 5.82 5.42
C ASP A 299 13.65 5.11 4.51
N GLY A 300 13.71 5.54 3.24
CA GLY A 300 14.57 4.96 2.22
C GLY A 300 16.07 5.20 2.41
N SER A 301 16.49 6.14 3.28
CA SER A 301 17.90 6.45 3.51
C SER A 301 18.66 5.33 4.22
N GLY A 302 17.93 4.49 4.96
CA GLY A 302 18.47 3.30 5.62
C GLY A 302 18.64 2.09 4.69
N ILE A 303 18.19 2.16 3.43
CA ILE A 303 18.31 1.05 2.49
C ILE A 303 19.73 1.01 1.90
N VAL A 304 20.47 -0.05 2.22
CA VAL A 304 21.81 -0.29 1.64
C VAL A 304 21.68 -0.71 0.18
N ILE A 305 22.28 0.07 -0.72
CA ILE A 305 22.28 -0.18 -2.16
C ILE A 305 23.46 -1.07 -2.55
N GLU A 306 23.17 -2.20 -3.22
CA GLU A 306 24.19 -3.10 -3.77
C GLU A 306 24.91 -2.40 -4.93
N GLU A 307 26.23 -2.22 -4.82
CA GLU A 307 27.10 -1.85 -5.94
C GLU A 307 27.75 -3.10 -6.53
N ARG A 308 27.66 -3.26 -7.85
CA ARG A 308 28.10 -4.48 -8.56
C ARG A 308 29.34 -4.22 -9.41
N ASP A 309 29.91 -5.30 -9.93
CA ASP A 309 31.13 -5.28 -10.75
C ASP A 309 30.99 -4.29 -11.94
N PRO A 310 31.94 -3.36 -12.13
CA PRO A 310 32.01 -2.46 -13.28
C PRO A 310 31.95 -3.16 -14.65
N ALA A 311 32.32 -4.44 -14.74
CA ALA A 311 32.25 -5.24 -15.97
C ALA A 311 30.83 -5.30 -16.56
N GLU A 312 29.78 -5.22 -15.72
CA GLU A 312 28.39 -5.24 -16.19
C GLU A 312 28.05 -3.98 -17.01
N VAL A 313 28.65 -2.83 -16.67
CA VAL A 313 28.44 -1.55 -17.35
C VAL A 313 29.41 -1.39 -18.53
N THR A 314 30.67 -1.76 -18.33
CA THR A 314 31.74 -1.62 -19.34
C THR A 314 31.67 -2.67 -20.44
N GLY A 315 30.78 -3.66 -20.32
CA GLY A 315 30.47 -4.62 -21.36
C GLY A 315 28.98 -4.93 -21.46
N CYS A 316 28.62 -5.65 -22.52
CA CYS A 316 27.29 -6.19 -22.75
C CYS A 316 27.40 -7.50 -23.53
N GLY A 317 26.72 -8.56 -23.08
CA GLY A 317 26.72 -9.85 -23.77
C GLY A 317 28.10 -10.50 -23.93
N GLY A 318 29.02 -10.24 -22.99
CA GLY A 318 30.41 -10.73 -23.05
C GLY A 318 31.35 -9.91 -23.95
N VAL A 319 30.85 -8.84 -24.57
CA VAL A 319 31.63 -7.93 -25.41
C VAL A 319 31.90 -6.64 -24.65
N SER A 320 33.16 -6.19 -24.62
CA SER A 320 33.51 -4.90 -24.03
C SER A 320 32.97 -3.75 -24.89
N THR A 321 32.33 -2.78 -24.25
CA THR A 321 31.72 -1.60 -24.89
C THR A 321 32.31 -0.28 -24.38
N ALA A 322 33.32 -0.35 -23.51
CA ALA A 322 34.01 0.80 -22.93
C ALA A 322 35.54 0.62 -23.06
N PRO A 323 36.33 1.70 -22.94
CA PRO A 323 37.79 1.60 -22.90
C PRO A 323 38.28 0.66 -21.79
N ALA A 324 39.38 -0.05 -22.04
CA ALA A 324 39.99 -0.94 -21.04
C ALA A 324 40.35 -0.15 -19.76
N GLY A 325 39.96 -0.69 -18.60
CA GLY A 325 40.22 -0.07 -17.29
C GLY A 325 39.28 1.09 -16.93
N ALA A 326 38.23 1.35 -17.71
CA ALA A 326 37.23 2.35 -17.36
C ALA A 326 36.56 2.00 -16.01
N ALA A 327 36.56 2.95 -15.08
CA ALA A 327 35.77 2.85 -13.86
C ALA A 327 34.27 2.99 -14.20
N ALA A 328 33.40 2.35 -13.41
CA ALA A 328 31.96 2.48 -13.56
C ALA A 328 31.30 2.71 -12.19
N TYR A 329 30.25 3.53 -12.19
CA TYR A 329 29.29 3.60 -11.10
C TYR A 329 28.14 2.65 -11.43
N ASN A 330 28.01 1.56 -10.67
CA ASN A 330 27.07 0.48 -10.97
C ASN A 330 26.19 0.10 -9.76
N PRO A 331 25.33 1.00 -9.28
CA PRO A 331 24.31 0.64 -8.30
C PRO A 331 23.27 -0.27 -8.95
N ALA A 332 22.96 -1.39 -8.31
CA ALA A 332 21.96 -2.33 -8.80
C ALA A 332 20.53 -1.83 -8.55
N PHE A 333 20.33 -0.86 -7.66
CA PHE A 333 19.03 -0.35 -7.23
C PHE A 333 19.09 1.17 -7.04
N ASP A 334 17.93 1.82 -7.11
CA ASP A 334 17.72 3.19 -6.65
C ASP A 334 16.52 3.24 -5.69
N VAL A 335 16.39 4.34 -4.94
CA VAL A 335 15.27 4.59 -4.03
C VAL A 335 14.33 5.59 -4.68
N THR A 336 13.07 5.19 -4.81
CA THR A 336 11.97 6.06 -5.23
C THR A 336 11.25 6.60 -3.98
N PRO A 337 11.29 7.93 -3.73
CA PRO A 337 10.56 8.55 -2.63
C PRO A 337 9.06 8.31 -2.72
N ALA A 338 8.43 8.14 -1.56
CA ALA A 338 7.01 7.85 -1.45
C ALA A 338 6.13 8.90 -2.18
N GLU A 339 6.53 10.17 -2.16
CA GLU A 339 5.83 11.28 -2.83
C GLU A 339 5.71 11.15 -4.36
N LEU A 340 6.55 10.33 -5.00
CA LEU A 340 6.52 10.08 -6.44
C LEU A 340 5.68 8.85 -6.80
N ILE A 341 5.20 8.11 -5.80
CA ILE A 341 4.44 6.87 -5.98
C ILE A 341 2.96 7.17 -5.81
N THR A 342 2.17 6.90 -6.85
CA THR A 342 0.71 7.06 -6.81
C THR A 342 0.05 6.06 -5.87
N ALA A 343 0.51 4.80 -5.90
CA ALA A 343 0.05 3.76 -4.99
C ALA A 343 1.06 2.62 -4.87
N ILE A 344 1.09 2.01 -3.69
CA ILE A 344 1.76 0.75 -3.38
C ILE A 344 0.67 -0.28 -3.10
N VAL A 345 0.62 -1.35 -3.89
CA VAL A 345 -0.43 -2.37 -3.81
C VAL A 345 0.18 -3.69 -3.37
N SER A 346 -0.37 -4.26 -2.29
CA SER A 346 -0.09 -5.59 -1.78
C SER A 346 -1.31 -6.50 -1.82
N GLU A 347 -1.14 -7.75 -1.41
CA GLU A 347 -2.22 -8.72 -1.24
C GLU A 347 -3.19 -8.34 -0.12
N ARG A 348 -2.80 -7.42 0.78
CA ARG A 348 -3.60 -7.00 1.93
C ARG A 348 -4.24 -5.63 1.77
N ARG A 349 -3.60 -4.71 1.03
CA ARG A 349 -4.01 -3.30 0.99
C ARG A 349 -3.47 -2.55 -0.23
N THR A 350 -4.13 -1.43 -0.51
CA THR A 350 -3.62 -0.38 -1.37
C THR A 350 -3.24 0.80 -0.48
N VAL A 351 -1.96 1.15 -0.44
CA VAL A 351 -1.46 2.35 0.24
C VAL A 351 -1.28 3.42 -0.83
N ARG A 352 -1.87 4.59 -0.63
CA ARG A 352 -1.51 5.79 -1.39
C ARG A 352 -0.56 6.57 -0.51
N PRO A 353 0.75 6.56 -0.78
CA PRO A 353 1.65 7.41 -0.03
C PRO A 353 1.21 8.86 -0.21
N PRO A 354 1.45 9.73 0.79
CA PRO A 354 1.12 11.14 0.68
C PRO A 354 1.86 11.74 -0.54
N GLY A 355 1.16 11.79 -1.67
CA GLY A 355 1.68 12.21 -2.98
C GLY A 355 1.43 13.68 -3.27
N GLY A 356 1.22 14.48 -2.23
CA GLY A 356 0.92 15.89 -2.36
C GLY A 356 1.41 16.67 -1.16
N GLY A 357 1.51 17.98 -1.31
CA GLY A 357 1.91 18.86 -0.20
C GLY A 357 1.06 18.64 1.05
N GLU A 358 1.46 19.25 2.17
CA GLU A 358 0.88 19.09 3.52
C GLU A 358 -0.65 18.94 3.60
N ARG A 359 -1.39 19.59 2.70
CA ARG A 359 -2.83 19.43 2.49
C ARG A 359 -3.25 17.98 2.20
N ASP A 360 -2.62 17.30 1.25
CA ASP A 360 -3.04 15.96 0.82
C ASP A 360 -2.71 14.93 1.91
N CYS A 361 -1.59 15.09 2.63
CA CYS A 361 -1.28 14.34 3.85
C CYS A 361 -2.37 14.45 4.91
N ILE A 362 -2.84 15.68 5.19
CA ILE A 362 -3.94 15.91 6.13
C ILE A 362 -5.22 15.25 5.62
N GLY A 363 -5.46 15.32 4.31
CA GLY A 363 -6.62 14.70 3.68
C GLY A 363 -6.65 13.18 3.85
N ASP A 364 -5.52 12.51 3.66
CA ASP A 364 -5.39 11.06 3.88
C ASP A 364 -5.60 10.70 5.36
N GLN A 365 -5.05 11.49 6.30
CA GLN A 365 -5.26 11.27 7.74
C GLN A 365 -6.73 11.38 8.14
N LEU A 366 -7.44 12.38 7.61
CA LEU A 366 -8.87 12.56 7.84
C LEU A 366 -9.68 11.39 7.29
N ALA A 367 -9.35 10.90 6.08
CA ALA A 367 -10.01 9.75 5.47
C ALA A 367 -9.82 8.46 6.30
N VAL A 368 -8.58 8.15 6.68
CA VAL A 368 -8.26 6.97 7.50
C VAL A 368 -8.94 7.03 8.86
N MET A 369 -8.92 8.19 9.52
CA MET A 369 -9.59 8.37 10.81
C MET A 369 -11.11 8.24 10.69
N SER A 370 -11.70 8.82 9.65
CA SER A 370 -13.13 8.72 9.38
C SER A 370 -13.57 7.27 9.24
N ALA A 371 -12.84 6.46 8.45
CA ALA A 371 -13.10 5.04 8.28
C ALA A 371 -13.01 4.27 9.61
N ALA A 372 -11.97 4.53 10.42
CA ALA A 372 -11.80 3.87 11.71
C ALA A 372 -12.92 4.18 12.73
N LEU A 373 -13.44 5.42 12.72
CA LEU A 373 -14.57 5.81 13.58
C LEU A 373 -15.90 5.28 13.04
N TYR A 374 -16.04 5.16 11.71
CA TYR A 374 -17.19 4.51 11.06
C TYR A 374 -17.26 3.02 11.44
N GLU A 375 -16.15 2.28 11.36
CA GLU A 375 -16.10 0.85 11.72
C GLU A 375 -16.49 0.58 13.18
N ARG A 376 -16.26 1.57 14.06
CA ARG A 376 -16.68 1.52 15.48
C ARG A 376 -18.15 1.85 15.69
N GLY A 377 -18.88 2.25 14.65
CA GLY A 377 -20.26 2.69 14.70
C GLY A 377 -20.45 4.10 15.28
N TRP A 378 -19.41 4.93 15.33
CA TRP A 378 -19.48 6.28 15.90
C TRP A 378 -19.82 7.35 14.85
N MET A 379 -19.67 7.04 13.57
CA MET A 379 -20.00 7.92 12.44
C MET A 379 -20.88 7.22 11.40
N PRO A 380 -22.07 6.70 11.78
CA PRO A 380 -22.89 5.91 10.87
C PRO A 380 -23.40 6.73 9.66
N GLY A 381 -23.28 6.17 8.46
CA GLY A 381 -23.75 6.79 7.22
C GLY A 381 -23.02 8.11 6.93
N THR A 382 -23.76 9.23 6.89
CA THR A 382 -23.21 10.57 6.60
C THR A 382 -22.98 11.42 7.85
N ALA A 383 -23.16 10.84 9.03
CA ALA A 383 -23.15 11.53 10.32
C ALA A 383 -21.74 11.86 10.83
N GLY A 384 -21.61 13.00 11.52
CA GLY A 384 -20.34 13.46 12.08
C GLY A 384 -19.38 14.07 11.06
N ASN A 385 -18.29 14.64 11.56
CA ASN A 385 -17.26 15.29 10.77
C ASN A 385 -15.95 15.42 11.54
N LEU A 386 -14.85 15.47 10.80
CA LEU A 386 -13.50 15.66 11.33
C LEU A 386 -12.82 16.81 10.60
N SER A 387 -12.05 17.63 11.31
CA SER A 387 -11.23 18.67 10.68
C SER A 387 -9.84 18.76 11.29
N VAL A 388 -8.89 19.21 10.46
CA VAL A 388 -7.52 19.52 10.87
C VAL A 388 -7.09 20.85 10.23
N ARG A 389 -6.52 21.75 11.04
CA ARG A 389 -5.93 23.01 10.57
C ARG A 389 -4.76 22.74 9.64
N ILE A 390 -4.74 23.42 8.50
CA ILE A 390 -3.60 23.42 7.60
C ILE A 390 -2.56 24.40 8.16
N PRO A 391 -1.31 23.97 8.40
CA PRO A 391 -0.25 24.88 8.83
C PRO A 391 0.02 25.94 7.76
N GLY A 392 0.05 27.21 8.16
CA GLY A 392 0.27 28.31 7.23
C GLY A 392 -0.38 29.62 7.67
N PRO A 393 -0.06 30.73 6.97
CA PRO A 393 -0.53 32.06 7.31
C PRO A 393 -2.03 32.26 7.05
N ASP A 394 -2.62 31.44 6.18
CA ASP A 394 -3.99 31.62 5.67
C ASP A 394 -5.09 31.18 6.66
N GLY A 395 -4.72 30.51 7.76
CA GLY A 395 -5.64 30.14 8.83
C GLY A 395 -6.79 29.23 8.36
N THR A 396 -6.51 28.28 7.46
CA THR A 396 -7.49 27.34 6.89
C THR A 396 -7.47 25.98 7.60
N ALA A 397 -8.49 25.16 7.34
CA ALA A 397 -8.59 23.77 7.79
C ALA A 397 -9.15 22.90 6.67
N LEU A 398 -8.75 21.62 6.64
CA LEU A 398 -9.45 20.59 5.88
C LEU A 398 -10.52 19.96 6.75
N ILE A 399 -11.68 19.69 6.16
CA ILE A 399 -12.81 19.05 6.83
C ILE A 399 -13.48 18.01 5.94
N THR A 400 -14.01 16.96 6.56
CA THR A 400 -14.80 15.95 5.83
C THR A 400 -16.05 16.57 5.18
N PRO A 401 -16.46 16.14 3.98
CA PRO A 401 -17.60 16.70 3.26
C PRO A 401 -18.96 16.31 3.88
N SER A 402 -20.00 17.08 3.55
CA SER A 402 -21.39 16.73 3.86
C SER A 402 -21.94 15.66 2.91
N GLY A 403 -22.87 14.82 3.40
CA GLY A 403 -23.68 13.94 2.55
C GLY A 403 -22.94 12.78 1.89
N ARG A 404 -21.71 12.48 2.31
CA ARG A 404 -20.93 11.32 1.87
C ARG A 404 -20.77 10.30 2.98
N ASP A 405 -20.70 9.03 2.60
CA ASP A 405 -20.40 7.94 3.51
C ASP A 405 -19.03 8.18 4.16
N LYS A 406 -19.00 8.13 5.49
CA LYS A 406 -17.80 8.38 6.28
C LYS A 406 -16.82 7.20 6.28
N GLY A 407 -17.26 6.00 5.90
CA GLY A 407 -16.42 4.83 5.70
C GLY A 407 -15.58 4.90 4.42
N ASP A 408 -16.07 5.59 3.39
CA ASP A 408 -15.51 5.54 2.02
C ASP A 408 -14.84 6.86 1.57
N LEU A 409 -14.47 7.73 2.51
CA LEU A 409 -13.81 9.00 2.16
C LEU A 409 -12.38 8.80 1.65
N SER A 410 -11.97 9.68 0.73
CA SER A 410 -10.59 9.81 0.24
C SER A 410 -10.04 11.23 0.46
N CYS A 411 -8.73 11.42 0.31
CA CYS A 411 -8.11 12.75 0.44
C CYS A 411 -8.71 13.80 -0.51
N THR A 412 -9.14 13.39 -1.71
CA THR A 412 -9.74 14.28 -2.70
C THR A 412 -11.13 14.77 -2.31
N ASP A 413 -11.77 14.14 -1.34
CA ASP A 413 -13.12 14.48 -0.90
C ASP A 413 -13.14 15.60 0.16
N MET A 414 -11.99 15.92 0.73
CA MET A 414 -11.87 16.90 1.81
C MET A 414 -12.12 18.32 1.31
N VAL A 415 -12.89 19.06 2.10
CA VAL A 415 -13.25 20.45 1.81
C VAL A 415 -12.30 21.37 2.57
N GLU A 416 -11.75 22.36 1.86
CA GLU A 416 -10.93 23.39 2.49
C GLU A 416 -11.82 24.54 2.94
N VAL A 417 -11.75 24.86 4.24
CA VAL A 417 -12.56 25.90 4.88
C VAL A 417 -11.67 26.90 5.64
N ALA A 418 -12.13 28.15 5.74
CA ALA A 418 -11.51 29.11 6.64
C ALA A 418 -11.74 28.66 8.09
N ALA A 419 -10.69 28.38 8.85
CA ALA A 419 -10.83 27.78 10.19
C ALA A 419 -11.57 28.70 11.16
N ALA A 420 -11.54 30.02 10.94
CA ALA A 420 -12.22 30.99 11.77
C ALA A 420 -13.73 31.07 11.52
N THR A 421 -14.24 30.70 10.33
CA THR A 421 -15.65 30.90 9.96
C THR A 421 -16.35 29.63 9.51
N GLY A 422 -15.61 28.60 9.12
CA GLY A 422 -16.15 27.39 8.50
C GLY A 422 -16.59 27.57 7.05
N ALA A 423 -16.41 28.76 6.46
CA ALA A 423 -16.77 29.01 5.07
C ALA A 423 -15.80 28.29 4.11
N ALA A 424 -16.34 27.66 3.06
CA ALA A 424 -15.52 27.06 2.01
C ALA A 424 -14.64 28.10 1.33
N VAL A 425 -13.35 27.81 1.17
CA VAL A 425 -12.36 28.75 0.62
C VAL A 425 -12.50 28.90 -0.89
N ARG A 426 -12.92 27.84 -1.60
CA ARG A 426 -13.03 27.85 -3.07
C ARG A 426 -14.49 27.84 -3.54
N PRO A 427 -14.88 28.73 -4.47
CA PRO A 427 -16.19 28.66 -5.14
C PRO A 427 -16.37 27.32 -5.86
N GLY A 428 -17.53 26.68 -5.71
CA GLY A 428 -17.83 25.38 -6.34
C GLY A 428 -17.29 24.15 -5.61
N SER A 429 -16.67 24.31 -4.43
CA SER A 429 -16.29 23.20 -3.56
C SER A 429 -17.51 22.38 -3.12
N PRO A 430 -17.36 21.07 -2.82
CA PRO A 430 -18.39 20.32 -2.10
C PRO A 430 -18.81 21.07 -0.83
N ARG A 431 -20.11 21.00 -0.50
CA ARG A 431 -20.64 21.71 0.66
C ARG A 431 -20.01 21.13 1.95
N PRO A 432 -19.39 21.95 2.81
CA PRO A 432 -18.90 21.50 4.12
C PRO A 432 -20.09 21.05 5.00
N SER A 433 -19.85 20.17 5.98
CA SER A 433 -20.93 19.71 6.88
C SER A 433 -21.50 20.86 7.71
N ALA A 434 -22.76 20.74 8.16
CA ALA A 434 -23.42 21.81 8.91
C ALA A 434 -22.69 22.13 10.22
N GLU A 435 -22.13 21.09 10.86
CA GLU A 435 -21.36 21.12 12.11
C GLU A 435 -19.99 21.81 11.96
N THR A 436 -19.59 22.19 10.74
CA THR A 436 -18.37 23.00 10.51
C THR A 436 -18.39 24.31 11.31
N ALA A 437 -19.57 24.90 11.56
CA ALA A 437 -19.68 26.10 12.39
C ALA A 437 -19.20 25.86 13.84
N ILE A 438 -19.45 24.67 14.39
CA ILE A 438 -18.99 24.28 15.74
C ILE A 438 -17.47 24.11 15.75
N HIS A 439 -16.91 23.50 14.72
CA HIS A 439 -15.44 23.39 14.56
C HIS A 439 -14.80 24.77 14.49
N ALA A 440 -15.40 25.72 13.77
CA ALA A 440 -14.93 27.09 13.71
C ALA A 440 -15.00 27.81 15.06
N ALA A 441 -16.05 27.57 15.86
CA ALA A 441 -16.15 28.08 17.23
C ALA A 441 -15.01 27.57 18.12
N VAL A 442 -14.72 26.27 18.08
CA VAL A 442 -13.60 25.64 18.80
C VAL A 442 -12.27 26.25 18.36
N TYR A 443 -12.05 26.34 17.06
CA TYR A 443 -10.82 26.89 16.49
C TYR A 443 -10.58 28.37 16.86
N ARG A 444 -11.62 29.19 16.95
CA ARG A 444 -11.48 30.60 17.35
C ARG A 444 -11.09 30.79 18.81
N HIS A 445 -11.45 29.86 19.68
CA HIS A 445 -11.38 30.05 21.13
C HIS A 445 -10.45 29.06 21.84
N THR A 446 -9.77 28.19 21.10
CA THR A 446 -8.83 27.21 21.67
C THR A 446 -7.59 27.09 20.78
N PRO A 447 -6.45 26.60 21.30
CA PRO A 447 -5.26 26.30 20.49
C PRO A 447 -5.40 25.02 19.66
N ALA A 448 -6.61 24.45 19.54
CA ALA A 448 -6.84 23.20 18.84
C ALA A 448 -6.38 23.27 17.38
N ARG A 449 -5.79 22.16 16.93
CA ARG A 449 -5.45 21.93 15.52
C ARG A 449 -6.30 20.83 14.90
N ALA A 450 -6.88 19.94 15.69
CA ALA A 450 -7.84 18.95 15.21
C ALA A 450 -9.14 18.99 16.02
N VAL A 451 -10.26 18.75 15.35
CA VAL A 451 -11.60 18.66 15.95
C VAL A 451 -12.31 17.44 15.38
N ILE A 452 -12.92 16.65 16.24
CA ILE A 452 -13.68 15.45 15.90
C ILE A 452 -15.08 15.60 16.49
N HIS A 453 -16.09 15.51 15.65
CA HIS A 453 -17.49 15.41 16.05
C HIS A 453 -18.08 14.08 15.58
N VAL A 454 -18.57 13.29 16.53
CA VAL A 454 -19.15 11.96 16.28
C VAL A 454 -20.43 11.75 17.06
N HIS A 455 -21.20 10.76 16.65
CA HIS A 455 -22.50 10.41 17.25
C HIS A 455 -22.35 9.08 17.99
N SER A 456 -21.36 9.02 18.88
CA SER A 456 -21.03 7.80 19.61
C SER A 456 -22.16 7.42 20.59
N PRO A 457 -22.50 6.12 20.75
CA PRO A 457 -23.71 5.72 21.47
C PRO A 457 -23.80 6.19 22.92
N TYR A 458 -22.70 6.09 23.68
CA TYR A 458 -22.72 6.36 25.11
C TYR A 458 -22.73 7.86 25.40
N ALA A 459 -21.89 8.64 24.73
CA ALA A 459 -21.92 10.09 24.84
C ALA A 459 -23.28 10.68 24.44
N THR A 460 -23.85 10.21 23.33
CA THR A 460 -25.18 10.65 22.86
C THR A 460 -26.26 10.32 23.89
N THR A 461 -26.24 9.11 24.45
CA THR A 461 -27.20 8.68 25.48
C THR A 461 -27.09 9.53 26.74
N VAL A 462 -25.87 9.78 27.23
CA VAL A 462 -25.65 10.63 28.42
C VAL A 462 -26.17 12.05 28.19
N ALA A 463 -25.91 12.64 27.02
CA ALA A 463 -26.44 13.96 26.66
C ALA A 463 -27.98 13.98 26.65
N SER A 464 -28.62 12.98 26.05
CA SER A 464 -30.09 12.84 26.00
C SER A 464 -30.75 12.75 27.38
N LEU A 465 -30.04 12.27 28.40
CA LEU A 465 -30.56 12.16 29.76
C LEU A 465 -30.54 13.49 30.54
N GLN A 466 -29.87 14.53 30.06
CA GLN A 466 -29.77 15.82 30.76
C GLN A 466 -30.99 16.74 30.58
N GLY A 467 -31.93 16.36 29.71
CA GLY A 467 -33.12 17.15 29.39
C GLY A 467 -32.98 17.91 28.08
N ARG A 468 -34.08 18.55 27.64
CA ARG A 468 -34.20 19.24 26.34
C ARG A 468 -34.44 20.75 26.49
N ASP A 469 -34.45 21.25 27.73
CA ASP A 469 -34.73 22.65 28.03
C ASP A 469 -33.52 23.53 27.73
N ALA A 470 -33.69 24.86 27.70
CA ALA A 470 -32.63 25.79 27.31
C ALA A 470 -31.49 25.91 28.35
N ASP A 471 -31.69 25.47 29.58
CA ASP A 471 -30.71 25.54 30.68
C ASP A 471 -30.31 24.13 31.12
N ILE A 472 -29.40 23.53 30.36
CA ILE A 472 -29.00 22.13 30.54
C ILE A 472 -27.77 22.08 31.46
N PRO A 473 -27.84 21.34 32.58
CA PRO A 473 -26.69 21.23 33.46
C PRO A 473 -25.53 20.47 32.77
N PRO A 474 -24.28 20.82 33.10
CA PRO A 474 -23.13 20.06 32.63
C PRO A 474 -23.08 18.66 33.27
N VAL A 475 -22.44 17.72 32.60
CA VAL A 475 -22.19 16.37 33.12
C VAL A 475 -20.91 16.38 33.96
N LEU A 476 -21.01 16.02 35.24
CA LEU A 476 -19.86 15.84 36.12
C LEU A 476 -19.22 14.47 35.90
N LEU A 477 -17.95 14.47 35.48
CA LEU A 477 -17.08 13.29 35.46
C LEU A 477 -16.10 13.38 36.62
N GLU A 478 -16.26 12.57 37.65
CA GLU A 478 -15.39 12.55 38.82
C GLU A 478 -14.83 11.15 39.08
N ARG A 479 -13.66 11.07 39.74
CA ARG A 479 -13.05 9.82 40.22
C ARG A 479 -12.64 8.80 39.13
N PHE A 480 -12.65 9.18 37.85
CA PHE A 480 -12.13 8.36 36.77
C PHE A 480 -10.66 8.67 36.47
N GLU A 481 -9.79 7.66 36.47
CA GLU A 481 -8.38 7.80 36.07
C GLU A 481 -8.22 8.33 34.63
N LEU A 482 -9.20 8.02 33.76
CA LEU A 482 -9.27 8.47 32.37
C LEU A 482 -9.38 10.01 32.22
N ILE A 483 -9.73 10.75 33.28
CA ILE A 483 -9.76 12.22 33.27
C ILE A 483 -8.38 12.81 32.91
N LYS A 484 -7.28 12.14 33.27
CA LYS A 484 -5.92 12.57 32.90
C LYS A 484 -5.72 12.66 31.39
N GLY A 485 -6.42 11.79 30.63
CA GLY A 485 -6.43 11.80 29.17
C GLY A 485 -7.05 13.07 28.55
N LEU A 486 -7.77 13.86 29.34
CA LEU A 486 -8.35 15.14 28.94
C LEU A 486 -7.41 16.34 29.16
N GLY A 487 -6.17 16.10 29.60
CA GLY A 487 -5.17 17.15 29.85
C GLY A 487 -5.25 17.77 31.26
N ARG A 488 -5.88 17.09 32.22
CA ARG A 488 -5.98 17.51 33.62
C ARG A 488 -4.93 16.80 34.47
N ALA A 489 -4.21 17.56 35.30
CA ALA A 489 -3.13 17.03 36.15
C ALA A 489 -3.66 16.26 37.38
N GLU A 490 -4.78 16.70 37.95
CA GLU A 490 -5.45 16.05 39.08
C GLU A 490 -6.90 15.66 38.71
N PRO A 491 -7.40 14.47 39.13
CA PRO A 491 -8.71 13.95 38.74
C PRO A 491 -9.87 14.56 39.55
N ASP A 492 -9.81 15.85 39.89
CA ASP A 492 -10.70 16.56 40.83
C ASP A 492 -12.11 16.86 40.27
N GLY A 493 -12.53 16.09 39.26
CA GLY A 493 -13.80 16.27 38.60
C GLY A 493 -13.71 17.22 37.41
N VAL A 494 -14.40 16.88 36.33
CA VAL A 494 -14.50 17.70 35.12
C VAL A 494 -15.97 17.87 34.77
N LEU A 495 -16.39 19.12 34.62
CA LEU A 495 -17.71 19.45 34.10
C LEU A 495 -17.65 19.48 32.57
N VAL A 496 -18.44 18.60 31.94
CA VAL A 496 -18.58 18.55 30.49
C VAL A 496 -19.82 19.35 30.10
N PRO A 497 -19.68 20.44 29.34
CA PRO A 497 -20.82 21.27 28.95
C PRO A 497 -21.74 20.51 28.00
N VAL A 498 -23.05 20.74 28.15
CA VAL A 498 -24.10 20.13 27.34
C VAL A 498 -24.91 21.25 26.69
N PHE A 499 -25.09 21.17 25.37
CA PHE A 499 -25.78 22.17 24.57
C PHE A 499 -27.08 21.60 24.01
N ALA A 500 -28.09 22.47 23.88
CA ALA A 500 -29.33 22.12 23.22
C ALA A 500 -29.10 21.88 21.72
N ASN A 501 -29.84 20.93 21.16
CA ASN A 501 -29.80 20.62 19.74
C ASN A 501 -30.79 21.50 18.97
N TRP A 502 -30.30 22.65 18.51
CA TRP A 502 -31.07 23.56 17.69
C TRP A 502 -31.09 23.13 16.22
N PRO A 503 -32.22 23.29 15.49
CA PRO A 503 -32.27 23.07 14.04
C PRO A 503 -31.22 23.91 13.29
N GLU A 504 -30.96 25.13 13.75
CA GLU A 504 -29.92 26.01 13.24
C GLU A 504 -28.58 25.73 13.93
N VAL A 505 -27.75 24.86 13.35
CA VAL A 505 -26.40 24.55 13.83
C VAL A 505 -25.53 25.80 14.13
N PRO A 506 -25.61 26.93 13.38
CA PRO A 506 -24.90 28.15 13.74
C PRO A 506 -25.24 28.69 15.14
N ARG A 507 -26.48 28.51 15.62
CA ARG A 507 -26.87 28.90 16.97
C ARG A 507 -26.13 28.07 18.02
N ILE A 508 -26.01 26.76 17.81
CA ILE A 508 -25.21 25.87 18.67
C ILE A 508 -23.76 26.37 18.71
N ALA A 509 -23.19 26.71 17.54
CA ALA A 509 -21.83 27.22 17.44
C ALA A 509 -21.62 28.55 18.21
N ASP A 510 -22.61 29.44 18.21
CA ASP A 510 -22.56 30.70 18.96
C ASP A 510 -22.61 30.47 20.48
N GLU A 511 -23.44 29.54 20.95
CA GLU A 511 -23.51 29.12 22.35
C GLU A 511 -22.20 28.47 22.81
N VAL A 512 -21.64 27.56 21.99
CA VAL A 512 -20.31 26.96 22.22
C VAL A 512 -19.23 28.03 22.29
N ALA A 513 -19.22 28.98 21.34
CA ALA A 513 -18.26 30.06 21.34
C ALA A 513 -18.39 30.97 22.58
N ALA A 514 -19.61 31.22 23.04
CA ALA A 514 -19.85 32.01 24.25
C ALA A 514 -19.38 31.29 25.52
N HIS A 515 -19.52 29.96 25.59
CA HIS A 515 -18.99 29.15 26.68
C HIS A 515 -17.45 29.15 26.67
N LEU A 516 -16.81 28.81 25.54
CA LEU A 516 -15.35 28.75 25.42
C LEU A 516 -14.66 30.12 25.66
N ARG A 517 -15.35 31.23 25.40
CA ARG A 517 -14.84 32.57 25.76
C ARG A 517 -14.87 32.86 27.26
N ARG A 518 -15.83 32.31 28.00
CA ARG A 518 -15.98 32.54 29.44
C ARG A 518 -15.07 31.65 30.26
N GLU A 519 -14.85 30.42 29.80
CA GLU A 519 -14.06 29.41 30.51
C GLU A 519 -12.69 29.24 29.86
N SER A 520 -11.69 29.98 30.36
CA SER A 520 -10.31 29.93 29.87
C SER A 520 -9.63 28.56 30.04
N ASP A 521 -10.22 27.70 30.86
CA ASP A 521 -9.77 26.35 31.15
C ASP A 521 -10.90 25.34 30.88
N ALA A 522 -11.64 25.54 29.78
CA ALA A 522 -12.69 24.62 29.37
C ALA A 522 -12.12 23.22 29.06
N VAL A 523 -12.86 22.18 29.43
CA VAL A 523 -12.50 20.80 29.04
C VAL A 523 -12.49 20.64 27.52
N CYS A 524 -11.62 19.79 27.00
CA CYS A 524 -11.43 19.51 25.58
C CYS A 524 -12.57 18.73 24.89
N GLY A 525 -13.81 18.87 25.36
CA GLY A 525 -14.98 18.20 24.81
C GLY A 525 -16.31 18.83 25.23
N LEU A 526 -17.34 18.66 24.41
CA LEU A 526 -18.70 19.11 24.67
C LEU A 526 -19.73 18.12 24.13
N LEU A 527 -20.91 18.13 24.72
CA LEU A 527 -22.05 17.30 24.34
C LEU A 527 -23.16 18.15 23.72
N ILE A 528 -23.89 17.57 22.77
CA ILE A 528 -25.10 18.16 22.18
C ILE A 528 -26.22 17.11 22.29
N VAL A 529 -27.34 17.50 22.90
CA VAL A 529 -28.46 16.60 23.22
C VAL A 529 -28.98 15.89 21.97
N ASP A 530 -29.12 14.56 22.02
CA ASP A 530 -29.55 13.72 20.88
C ASP A 530 -28.73 13.89 19.58
N HIS A 531 -27.53 14.47 19.66
CA HIS A 531 -26.71 14.75 18.47
C HIS A 531 -25.34 14.11 18.59
N GLY A 532 -24.63 14.30 19.70
CA GLY A 532 -23.37 13.61 19.93
C GLY A 532 -22.35 14.44 20.68
N ILE A 533 -21.08 14.14 20.45
CA ILE A 533 -19.94 14.73 21.16
C ILE A 533 -19.00 15.41 20.17
N THR A 534 -18.46 16.57 20.57
CA THR A 534 -17.36 17.23 19.86
C THR A 534 -16.16 17.31 20.78
N VAL A 535 -15.00 16.84 20.33
CA VAL A 535 -13.73 16.93 21.04
C VAL A 535 -12.65 17.55 20.18
N TRP A 536 -11.59 18.06 20.79
CA TRP A 536 -10.49 18.68 20.06
C TRP A 536 -9.12 18.36 20.66
N GLY A 537 -8.06 18.59 19.90
CA GLY A 537 -6.67 18.28 20.26
C GLY A 537 -5.63 19.07 19.47
N GLU A 538 -4.37 18.93 19.88
CA GLU A 538 -3.18 19.45 19.19
C GLU A 538 -2.91 18.72 17.86
N ASP A 539 -3.43 17.50 17.73
CA ASP A 539 -3.47 16.73 16.51
C ASP A 539 -4.66 15.75 16.53
N LEU A 540 -4.85 15.03 15.42
CA LEU A 540 -5.97 14.11 15.26
C LEU A 540 -5.88 12.89 16.20
N ALA A 541 -4.67 12.47 16.57
CA ALA A 541 -4.45 11.34 17.48
C ALA A 541 -4.85 11.70 18.91
N GLN A 542 -4.48 12.89 19.39
CA GLN A 542 -4.88 13.39 20.70
C GLN A 542 -6.38 13.63 20.77
N ALA A 543 -6.99 14.21 19.73
CA ALA A 543 -8.45 14.37 19.66
C ALA A 543 -9.15 13.00 19.73
N LYS A 544 -8.66 11.98 18.99
CA LYS A 544 -9.17 10.61 19.07
C LYS A 544 -9.03 10.03 20.48
N ASN A 545 -7.86 10.17 21.11
CA ASN A 545 -7.64 9.66 22.46
C ASN A 545 -8.64 10.28 23.47
N ARG A 546 -8.87 11.60 23.38
CA ARG A 546 -9.85 12.31 24.21
C ARG A 546 -11.27 11.78 24.00
N LEU A 547 -11.66 11.55 22.74
CA LEU A 547 -12.94 10.93 22.39
C LEU A 547 -13.11 9.55 23.05
N GLU A 548 -12.07 8.71 22.97
CA GLU A 548 -12.08 7.38 23.58
C GLU A 548 -12.19 7.44 25.11
N CYS A 549 -11.49 8.36 25.75
CA CYS A 549 -11.61 8.59 27.20
C CYS A 549 -13.04 8.99 27.58
N PHE A 550 -13.65 9.94 26.87
CA PHE A 550 -15.03 10.34 27.12
C PHE A 550 -16.01 9.18 26.94
N GLU A 551 -15.95 8.49 25.81
CA GLU A 551 -16.87 7.40 25.50
C GLU A 551 -16.78 6.26 26.53
N ALA A 552 -15.56 5.91 26.96
CA ALA A 552 -15.35 4.92 28.02
C ALA A 552 -15.91 5.36 29.38
N MET A 553 -15.72 6.63 29.77
CA MET A 553 -16.27 7.16 31.02
C MET A 553 -17.81 7.21 30.98
N PHE A 554 -18.40 7.64 29.85
CA PHE A 554 -19.86 7.65 29.68
C PHE A 554 -20.46 6.24 29.68
N GLN A 555 -19.78 5.28 29.05
CA GLN A 555 -20.17 3.87 29.13
C GLN A 555 -20.21 3.38 30.58
N LEU A 556 -19.16 3.66 31.35
CA LEU A 556 -19.08 3.26 32.76
C LEU A 556 -20.16 3.92 33.62
N LEU A 557 -20.43 5.22 33.42
CA LEU A 557 -21.51 5.92 34.13
C LEU A 557 -22.88 5.27 33.89
N LEU A 558 -23.19 4.97 32.64
CA LEU A 558 -24.46 4.32 32.27
C LEU A 558 -24.55 2.89 32.83
N LEU A 559 -23.48 2.10 32.74
CA LEU A 559 -23.45 0.72 33.26
C LEU A 559 -23.53 0.66 34.79
N ALA A 560 -22.98 1.67 35.49
CA ALA A 560 -23.06 1.77 36.95
C ALA A 560 -24.44 2.22 37.46
N GLY A 561 -25.37 2.59 36.57
CA GLY A 561 -26.66 3.17 36.95
C GLY A 561 -26.54 4.56 37.59
N ALA A 562 -25.38 5.21 37.45
CA ALA A 562 -25.17 6.57 37.89
C ALA A 562 -25.86 7.49 36.88
N HIS A 563 -27.11 7.88 37.16
CA HIS A 563 -27.71 8.99 36.46
C HIS A 563 -26.88 10.24 36.75
N PRO A 564 -26.43 11.00 35.73
CA PRO A 564 -25.84 12.32 35.96
C PRO A 564 -26.99 13.20 36.46
N ALA A 565 -27.24 13.14 37.75
CA ALA A 565 -28.28 13.89 38.41
C ALA A 565 -27.80 15.32 38.54
N ILE A 566 -28.64 16.22 38.04
CA ILE A 566 -28.71 17.65 38.33
C ILE A 566 -28.21 17.88 39.78
N PRO A 567 -27.15 18.68 40.01
CA PRO A 567 -26.74 18.99 41.36
C PRO A 567 -27.94 19.56 42.12
N ALA A 568 -28.25 18.97 43.28
CA ALA A 568 -29.24 19.57 44.17
C ALA A 568 -28.76 20.98 44.56
N LEU A 569 -29.64 21.97 44.34
CA LEU A 569 -29.44 23.39 44.66
C LEU A 569 -28.94 23.65 46.08
#